data_AF-G9N2R0-F1
#
_entry.id   AF-G9N2R0-F1
#
_cell.length_a   1.000
_cell.length_b   1.000
_cell.length_c   1.000
_cell.angle_alpha   90.00
_cell.angle_beta   90.00
_cell.angle_gamma   90.00
#
_symmetry.space_group_name_H-M   'P 1'
#
loop_
_entity.id
_entity.type
_entity.pdbx_description
1 polymer ?
#
loop_
_entity_poly.entity_id
_entity_poly.type
_entity_poly.pdbx_seq_one_letter_code
_entity_poly.pdbx_strand_id
1 'polypeptide(L)'
;MKATFLAGCLLLVTKVIAGGYAGALDRVWLYYAYLIDGLNDKDKQTIGWKCRKWDDIAEKCKLHSKTGQEWWEQCVGKLPERRCTFSQFHNFVGGTVATDQLLADKDGNLLPLTATDFDPEMTAKNVYNHFMAKQGSLKDWPGYKAVYHGIDEYVDTIDRITKVVEKAAAEGKATTDETKKYFQRFAETTAQIKTARIGDHGPFLITKANDVLPKKGVTVETEKVGTGSNPMDPNDPWETVDWEKTAKGGVDSGKYTPSQMEDMIDEVKTEFYTDPKDTRPKMHLEVIEAFEKTENIARGCI
;
A
#
# COMPACT_ATOMS: atom_id res chain seq x y z
N MET A 1 42.57 -23.93 -20.52
CA MET A 1 41.99 -22.62 -20.18
C MET A 1 40.61 -22.85 -19.59
N LYS A 2 40.44 -22.56 -18.29
CA LYS A 2 39.18 -22.71 -17.56
C LYS A 2 38.31 -21.49 -17.86
N ALA A 3 37.15 -21.69 -18.50
CA ALA A 3 36.18 -20.64 -18.72
C ALA A 3 35.27 -20.54 -17.49
N THR A 4 35.44 -19.46 -16.74
CA THR A 4 34.63 -19.08 -15.59
C THR A 4 33.25 -18.65 -16.09
N PHE A 5 32.25 -19.55 -16.06
CA PHE A 5 30.86 -19.23 -16.38
C PHE A 5 30.16 -18.79 -15.09
N LEU A 6 30.35 -17.52 -14.73
CA LEU A 6 29.78 -16.91 -13.52
C LEU A 6 29.53 -15.43 -13.82
N ALA A 7 28.43 -15.14 -14.51
CA ALA A 7 27.78 -13.82 -14.55
C ALA A 7 26.52 -13.91 -15.41
N GLY A 8 25.32 -13.74 -14.82
CA GLY A 8 24.12 -13.52 -15.63
C GLY A 8 22.75 -13.83 -15.02
N CYS A 9 22.65 -14.32 -13.78
CA CYS A 9 21.34 -14.61 -13.14
C CYS A 9 21.12 -13.86 -11.80
N LEU A 10 21.75 -12.70 -11.62
CA LEU A 10 21.53 -11.82 -10.46
C LEU A 10 21.15 -10.44 -11.01
N LEU A 11 20.15 -9.80 -10.38
CA LEU A 11 19.62 -8.43 -10.63
C LEU A 11 18.34 -8.31 -11.46
N LEU A 12 17.41 -9.27 -11.36
CA LEU A 12 16.00 -8.94 -11.50
C LEU A 12 15.30 -9.20 -10.16
N VAL A 13 15.66 -8.41 -9.14
CA VAL A 13 14.78 -8.18 -8.00
C VAL A 13 13.65 -7.31 -8.53
N THR A 14 12.72 -7.90 -9.28
CA THR A 14 11.45 -7.24 -9.55
C THR A 14 10.76 -7.14 -8.20
N LYS A 15 10.95 -6.00 -7.52
CA LYS A 15 10.26 -5.55 -6.31
C LYS A 15 8.77 -5.34 -6.62
N VAL A 16 8.09 -6.39 -7.05
CA VAL A 16 6.67 -6.37 -7.30
C VAL A 16 6.08 -7.32 -6.28
N ILE A 17 5.81 -6.77 -5.10
CA ILE A 17 4.86 -7.41 -4.19
C ILE A 17 3.55 -7.47 -4.98
N ALA A 18 2.96 -8.66 -5.12
CA ALA A 18 1.63 -8.76 -5.69
C ALA A 18 0.70 -8.01 -4.74
N GLY A 19 0.22 -6.83 -5.14
CA GLY A 19 -0.55 -5.95 -4.27
C GLY A 19 -1.90 -6.55 -3.90
N GLY A 20 -2.45 -7.44 -4.74
CA GLY A 20 -3.71 -8.12 -4.45
C GLY A 20 -4.84 -7.13 -4.14
N TYR A 21 -5.65 -7.41 -3.14
CA TYR A 21 -6.70 -6.49 -2.68
C TYR A 21 -6.12 -5.22 -2.02
N ALA A 22 -5.02 -5.34 -1.27
CA ALA A 22 -4.34 -4.18 -0.67
C ALA A 22 -3.87 -3.17 -1.73
N GLY A 23 -3.35 -3.65 -2.86
CA GLY A 23 -2.97 -2.82 -4.00
C GLY A 23 -4.16 -2.13 -4.65
N ALA A 24 -5.37 -2.67 -4.53
CA ALA A 24 -6.59 -2.05 -5.05
C ALA A 24 -7.05 -0.92 -4.12
N LEU A 25 -6.86 -1.10 -2.81
CA LEU A 25 -7.01 -0.03 -1.83
C LEU A 25 -5.95 1.06 -2.01
N ASP A 26 -4.68 0.72 -2.33
CA ASP A 26 -3.62 1.70 -2.58
C ASP A 26 -3.97 2.67 -3.72
N ARG A 27 -4.69 2.18 -4.73
CA ARG A 27 -5.20 2.95 -5.86
C ARG A 27 -6.27 3.95 -5.42
N VAL A 28 -7.21 3.49 -4.58
CA VAL A 28 -8.23 4.34 -3.95
C VAL A 28 -7.59 5.42 -3.07
N TRP A 29 -6.68 5.00 -2.19
CA TRP A 29 -5.95 5.85 -1.27
C TRP A 29 -5.17 6.95 -1.99
N LEU A 30 -4.43 6.58 -3.04
CA LEU A 30 -3.69 7.52 -3.87
C LEU A 30 -4.61 8.56 -4.53
N TYR A 31 -5.82 8.17 -4.95
CA TYR A 31 -6.76 9.13 -5.52
C TYR A 31 -7.32 10.09 -4.47
N TYR A 32 -7.60 9.63 -3.25
CA TYR A 32 -7.98 10.55 -2.17
C TYR A 32 -6.86 11.52 -1.82
N ALA A 33 -5.61 11.05 -1.80
CA ALA A 33 -4.45 11.94 -1.67
C ALA A 33 -4.36 12.94 -2.81
N TYR A 34 -4.63 12.52 -4.05
CA TYR A 34 -4.72 13.41 -5.21
C TYR A 34 -5.81 14.47 -5.05
N LEU A 35 -6.97 14.13 -4.49
CA LEU A 35 -8.02 15.12 -4.21
C LEU A 35 -7.59 16.12 -3.14
N ILE A 36 -6.96 15.65 -2.06
CA ILE A 36 -6.43 16.50 -0.97
C ILE A 36 -5.34 17.44 -1.47
N ASP A 37 -4.39 16.93 -2.26
CA ASP A 37 -3.34 17.74 -2.86
C ASP A 37 -3.92 18.85 -3.75
N GLY A 38 -5.09 18.60 -4.37
CA GLY A 38 -5.81 19.61 -5.15
C GLY A 38 -6.37 20.79 -4.35
N LEU A 39 -6.35 20.74 -3.02
CA LEU A 39 -6.70 21.86 -2.15
C LEU A 39 -5.53 22.85 -1.97
N ASN A 40 -4.32 22.47 -2.40
CA ASN A 40 -3.13 23.30 -2.37
C ASN A 40 -3.07 24.24 -3.59
N ASP A 41 -2.29 25.32 -3.46
CA ASP A 41 -1.97 26.20 -4.59
C ASP A 41 -1.28 25.40 -5.71
N LYS A 42 -1.53 25.77 -6.98
CA LYS A 42 -1.13 24.95 -8.14
C LYS A 42 0.37 24.62 -8.20
N ASP A 43 1.22 25.53 -7.75
CA ASP A 43 2.68 25.36 -7.70
C ASP A 43 3.16 24.44 -6.57
N LYS A 44 2.28 24.14 -5.61
CA LYS A 44 2.53 23.21 -4.50
C LYS A 44 1.98 21.81 -4.74
N GLN A 45 1.19 21.62 -5.80
CA GLN A 45 0.57 20.33 -6.13
C GLN A 45 1.61 19.36 -6.69
N THR A 46 1.73 18.19 -6.04
CA THR A 46 2.76 17.19 -6.37
C THR A 46 2.18 15.83 -6.73
N ILE A 47 0.92 15.54 -6.42
CA ILE A 47 0.26 14.28 -6.79
C ILE A 47 -0.48 14.46 -8.12
N GLY A 48 -0.46 13.43 -8.95
CA GLY A 48 -0.94 13.49 -10.34
C GLY A 48 0.09 13.99 -11.32
N TRP A 49 1.36 13.79 -11.00
CA TRP A 49 2.45 13.95 -11.95
C TRP A 49 3.08 12.60 -12.28
N LYS A 50 3.51 12.39 -13.52
CA LYS A 50 4.29 11.21 -13.87
C LYS A 50 5.51 11.57 -14.71
N CYS A 51 6.57 10.83 -14.49
CA CYS A 51 7.74 10.88 -15.35
C CYS A 51 7.44 10.12 -16.64
N ARG A 52 7.57 10.79 -17.78
CA ARG A 52 7.40 10.17 -19.11
C ARG A 52 8.50 9.15 -19.43
N LYS A 53 9.72 9.38 -18.91
CA LYS A 53 10.88 8.54 -19.17
C LYS A 53 11.79 8.49 -17.94
N TRP A 54 11.65 7.42 -17.17
CA TRP A 54 12.46 7.17 -15.98
C TRP A 54 13.87 6.68 -16.35
N ASP A 55 14.85 7.01 -15.51
CA ASP A 55 16.19 6.44 -15.52
C ASP A 55 16.35 5.55 -14.29
N ASP A 56 16.30 4.23 -14.47
CA ASP A 56 16.40 3.27 -13.36
C ASP A 56 17.79 3.27 -12.69
N ILE A 57 18.84 3.72 -13.39
CA ILE A 57 20.20 3.76 -12.83
C ILE A 57 20.42 5.03 -12.03
N ALA A 58 19.98 6.17 -12.57
CA ALA A 58 20.13 7.47 -11.92
C ALA A 58 18.97 7.81 -10.96
N GLU A 59 17.97 6.94 -10.87
CA GLU A 59 16.73 7.10 -10.08
C GLU A 59 16.10 8.49 -10.23
N LYS A 60 15.98 8.94 -11.49
CA LYS A 60 15.43 10.27 -11.80
C LYS A 60 14.70 10.32 -13.12
N CYS A 61 13.88 11.36 -13.29
CA CYS A 61 13.24 11.61 -14.56
C CYS A 61 14.23 12.14 -15.60
N LYS A 62 14.22 11.58 -16.81
CA LYS A 62 15.12 12.03 -17.88
C LYS A 62 14.73 13.41 -18.37
N LEU A 63 15.74 14.17 -18.80
CA LEU A 63 15.54 15.43 -19.47
C LEU A 63 14.88 15.21 -20.83
N HIS A 64 13.90 16.04 -21.15
CA HIS A 64 13.30 16.12 -22.46
C HIS A 64 14.29 16.76 -23.44
N SER A 65 14.59 16.08 -24.55
CA SER A 65 15.69 16.42 -25.45
C SER A 65 15.57 17.80 -26.11
N LYS A 66 14.37 18.38 -26.20
CA LYS A 66 14.15 19.69 -26.82
C LYS A 66 14.15 20.86 -25.84
N THR A 67 13.72 20.63 -24.59
CA THR A 67 13.53 21.70 -23.60
C THR A 67 14.64 21.73 -22.56
N GLY A 68 15.40 20.65 -22.40
CA GLY A 68 16.42 20.52 -21.36
C GLY A 68 15.85 20.42 -19.94
N GLN A 69 14.53 20.33 -19.79
CA GLN A 69 13.82 20.19 -18.52
C GLN A 69 13.46 18.72 -18.26
N GLU A 70 13.32 18.32 -17.00
CA GLU A 70 12.85 16.98 -16.64
C GLU A 70 11.48 16.70 -17.25
N TRP A 71 11.29 15.47 -17.76
CA TRP A 71 10.14 15.10 -18.56
C TRP A 71 8.95 14.65 -17.70
N TRP A 72 8.55 15.50 -16.76
CA TRP A 72 7.34 15.32 -15.97
C TRP A 72 6.13 15.84 -16.72
N GLU A 73 5.01 15.18 -16.50
CA GLU A 73 3.72 15.65 -16.97
C GLU A 73 2.66 15.54 -15.90
N GLN A 74 1.67 16.43 -15.95
CA GLN A 74 0.54 16.43 -15.04
C GLN A 74 -0.64 15.67 -15.65
N CYS A 75 -1.45 15.03 -14.82
CA CYS A 75 -2.72 14.46 -15.20
C CYS A 75 -3.70 15.59 -15.53
N VAL A 76 -4.25 15.57 -16.74
CA VAL A 76 -5.21 16.56 -17.22
C VAL A 76 -6.52 15.87 -17.58
N GLY A 77 -7.61 16.27 -16.94
CA GLY A 77 -8.91 15.61 -17.06
C GLY A 77 -10.10 16.57 -17.04
N LYS A 78 -11.24 16.01 -16.63
CA LYS A 78 -12.58 16.63 -16.77
C LYS A 78 -13.12 17.30 -15.50
N LEU A 79 -12.47 17.11 -14.36
CA LEU A 79 -12.87 17.78 -13.12
C LEU A 79 -12.48 19.27 -13.17
N PRO A 80 -13.01 20.10 -12.24
CA PRO A 80 -12.57 21.49 -12.10
C PRO A 80 -11.05 21.64 -12.10
N GLU A 81 -10.59 22.78 -12.61
CA GLU A 81 -9.16 23.06 -12.85
C GLU A 81 -8.44 22.08 -13.77
N ARG A 82 -9.19 21.31 -14.57
CA ARG A 82 -8.69 20.23 -15.43
C ARG A 82 -8.06 19.08 -14.65
N ARG A 83 -8.50 18.83 -13.40
CA ARG A 83 -8.10 17.63 -12.66
C ARG A 83 -8.69 16.36 -13.29
N CYS A 84 -8.06 15.23 -13.01
CA CYS A 84 -8.50 13.93 -13.47
C CYS A 84 -9.59 13.34 -12.57
N THR A 85 -10.60 12.71 -13.18
CA THR A 85 -11.45 11.77 -12.46
C THR A 85 -10.67 10.54 -12.01
N PHE A 86 -11.24 9.69 -11.15
CA PHE A 86 -10.61 8.44 -10.69
C PHE A 86 -10.05 7.60 -11.86
N SER A 87 -10.90 7.27 -12.83
CA SER A 87 -10.52 6.44 -13.97
C SER A 87 -9.54 7.13 -14.91
N GLN A 88 -9.62 8.46 -15.06
CA GLN A 88 -8.64 9.23 -15.83
C GLN A 88 -7.27 9.25 -15.15
N PHE A 89 -7.26 9.42 -13.83
CA PHE A 89 -6.06 9.41 -13.01
C PHE A 89 -5.41 8.02 -13.04
N HIS A 90 -6.19 6.94 -12.95
CA HIS A 90 -5.66 5.58 -13.04
C HIS A 90 -5.23 5.16 -14.44
N ASN A 91 -5.88 5.68 -15.49
CA ASN A 91 -5.40 5.54 -16.86
C ASN A 91 -4.07 6.29 -17.04
N PHE A 92 -3.91 7.43 -16.37
CA PHE A 92 -2.69 8.22 -16.40
C PHE A 92 -1.54 7.52 -15.66
N VAL A 93 -1.74 7.04 -14.43
CA VAL A 93 -0.70 6.30 -13.68
C VAL A 93 -0.50 4.86 -14.22
N GLY A 94 -1.46 4.36 -14.99
CA GLY A 94 -1.44 3.08 -15.69
C GLY A 94 -2.34 2.01 -15.06
N GLY A 95 -2.95 1.19 -15.93
CA GLY A 95 -3.66 -0.04 -15.55
C GLY A 95 -5.18 -0.01 -15.74
N THR A 96 -5.76 1.14 -16.06
CA THR A 96 -7.18 1.29 -16.44
C THR A 96 -7.32 2.06 -17.75
N VAL A 97 -8.53 2.15 -18.31
CA VAL A 97 -8.88 3.12 -19.34
C VAL A 97 -9.70 4.27 -18.74
N ALA A 98 -9.66 5.44 -19.38
CA ALA A 98 -10.25 6.68 -18.87
C ALA A 98 -11.79 6.63 -18.66
N THR A 99 -12.46 5.62 -19.21
CA THR A 99 -13.92 5.43 -19.16
C THR A 99 -14.35 4.27 -18.25
N ASP A 100 -13.43 3.59 -17.57
CA ASP A 100 -13.80 2.47 -16.69
C ASP A 100 -14.67 2.96 -15.54
N GLN A 101 -15.82 2.32 -15.31
CA GLN A 101 -16.71 2.63 -14.18
C GLN A 101 -16.33 1.72 -13.00
N LEU A 102 -15.51 2.26 -12.09
CA LEU A 102 -14.99 1.51 -10.94
C LEU A 102 -15.51 2.03 -9.60
N LEU A 103 -15.97 3.28 -9.56
CA LEU A 103 -16.47 3.92 -8.35
C LEU A 103 -17.79 3.30 -7.92
N ALA A 104 -17.93 3.01 -6.63
CA ALA A 104 -19.16 2.50 -6.04
C ALA A 104 -19.51 3.20 -4.74
N ASP A 105 -20.82 3.25 -4.43
CA ASP A 105 -21.29 3.61 -3.10
C ASP A 105 -21.20 2.42 -2.12
N LYS A 106 -21.59 2.65 -0.87
CA LYS A 106 -21.56 1.66 0.21
C LYS A 106 -22.45 0.44 -0.05
N ASP A 107 -23.46 0.58 -0.90
CA ASP A 107 -24.41 -0.47 -1.25
C ASP A 107 -23.95 -1.21 -2.53
N GLY A 108 -22.80 -0.81 -3.10
CA GLY A 108 -22.19 -1.40 -4.29
C GLY A 108 -22.71 -0.84 -5.61
N ASN A 109 -23.55 0.20 -5.60
CA ASN A 109 -24.05 0.79 -6.83
C ASN A 109 -22.96 1.61 -7.51
N LEU A 110 -22.82 1.46 -8.83
CA LEU A 110 -21.86 2.23 -9.61
C LEU A 110 -22.19 3.72 -9.58
N LEU A 111 -21.16 4.53 -9.34
CA LEU A 111 -21.24 5.98 -9.30
C LEU A 111 -20.81 6.61 -10.62
N PRO A 112 -21.25 7.86 -10.91
CA PRO A 112 -20.75 8.61 -12.05
C PRO A 112 -19.22 8.75 -12.02
N LEU A 113 -18.58 8.78 -13.19
CA LEU A 113 -17.11 8.95 -13.30
C LEU A 113 -16.60 10.22 -12.61
N THR A 114 -17.44 11.22 -12.41
CA THR A 114 -17.09 12.50 -11.77
C THR A 114 -17.28 12.51 -10.26
N ALA A 115 -17.73 11.39 -9.65
CA ALA A 115 -17.86 11.30 -8.21
C ALA A 115 -16.50 11.45 -7.51
N THR A 116 -16.48 12.22 -6.42
CA THR A 116 -15.30 12.46 -5.57
C THR A 116 -15.46 11.91 -4.17
N ASP A 117 -16.65 11.41 -3.83
CA ASP A 117 -16.94 10.69 -2.61
C ASP A 117 -17.59 9.37 -3.00
N PHE A 118 -16.94 8.29 -2.58
CA PHE A 118 -17.31 6.92 -2.90
C PHE A 118 -16.80 6.00 -1.80
N ASP A 119 -17.37 4.82 -1.70
CA ASP A 119 -16.98 3.85 -0.69
C ASP A 119 -15.62 3.23 -1.04
N PRO A 120 -14.61 3.31 -0.15
CA PRO A 120 -13.28 2.80 -0.46
C PRO A 120 -13.23 1.30 -0.70
N GLU A 121 -13.93 0.51 0.12
CA GLU A 121 -13.93 -0.94 0.04
C GLU A 121 -14.64 -1.42 -1.23
N MET A 122 -15.86 -0.92 -1.50
CA MET A 122 -16.61 -1.33 -2.69
C MET A 122 -15.91 -0.88 -3.98
N THR A 123 -15.28 0.29 -3.97
CA THR A 123 -14.46 0.74 -5.11
C THR A 123 -13.21 -0.11 -5.27
N ALA A 124 -12.53 -0.48 -4.19
CA ALA A 124 -11.36 -1.36 -4.24
C ALA A 124 -11.71 -2.77 -4.76
N LYS A 125 -12.86 -3.33 -4.38
CA LYS A 125 -13.36 -4.59 -4.94
C LYS A 125 -13.54 -4.51 -6.46
N ASN A 126 -14.12 -3.41 -6.96
CA ASN A 126 -14.25 -3.18 -8.40
C ASN A 126 -12.90 -3.04 -9.10
N VAL A 127 -11.95 -2.29 -8.50
CA VAL A 127 -10.58 -2.15 -9.02
C VAL A 127 -9.88 -3.51 -9.06
N TYR A 128 -9.95 -4.30 -7.99
CA TYR A 128 -9.36 -5.63 -7.93
C TYR A 128 -9.90 -6.52 -9.04
N ASN A 129 -11.23 -6.67 -9.13
CA ASN A 129 -11.88 -7.49 -10.15
C ASN A 129 -11.50 -7.06 -11.57
N HIS A 130 -11.41 -5.75 -11.81
CA HIS A 130 -10.99 -5.19 -13.08
C HIS A 130 -9.58 -5.63 -13.50
N PHE A 131 -8.62 -5.52 -12.58
CA PHE A 131 -7.23 -5.89 -12.86
C PHE A 131 -7.04 -7.40 -12.93
N MET A 132 -7.70 -8.17 -12.08
CA MET A 132 -7.63 -9.62 -12.15
C MET A 132 -8.19 -10.14 -13.48
N ALA A 133 -9.32 -9.59 -13.96
CA ALA A 133 -9.89 -9.97 -15.25
C ALA A 133 -9.01 -9.59 -16.45
N LYS A 134 -8.32 -8.43 -16.41
CA LYS A 134 -7.52 -7.93 -17.56
C LYS A 134 -6.05 -8.34 -17.54
N GLN A 135 -5.45 -8.45 -16.36
CA GLN A 135 -4.00 -8.54 -16.19
C GLN A 135 -3.58 -9.74 -15.32
N GLY A 136 -4.51 -10.38 -14.61
CA GLY A 136 -4.25 -11.51 -13.71
C GLY A 136 -3.43 -11.15 -12.46
N SER A 137 -3.03 -9.89 -12.31
CA SER A 137 -2.31 -9.39 -11.13
C SER A 137 -2.49 -7.88 -11.01
N LEU A 138 -2.44 -7.38 -9.78
CA LEU A 138 -2.35 -5.96 -9.48
C LEU A 138 -0.98 -5.69 -8.86
N LYS A 139 -0.20 -4.85 -9.53
CA LYS A 139 1.15 -4.47 -9.09
C LYS A 139 1.09 -3.14 -8.35
N ASP A 140 1.95 -3.01 -7.34
CA ASP A 140 2.25 -1.72 -6.74
C ASP A 140 2.69 -0.73 -7.84
N TRP A 141 2.39 0.55 -7.61
CA TRP A 141 2.76 1.61 -8.54
C TRP A 141 4.00 2.34 -7.99
N PRO A 142 5.00 2.59 -8.84
CA PRO A 142 6.18 3.32 -8.40
C PRO A 142 5.88 4.81 -8.28
N GLY A 143 6.54 5.49 -7.34
CA GLY A 143 6.30 6.90 -7.03
C GLY A 143 6.43 7.82 -8.23
N TYR A 144 7.41 7.56 -9.12
CA TYR A 144 7.60 8.35 -10.34
C TYR A 144 6.42 8.31 -11.33
N LYS A 145 5.44 7.42 -11.14
CA LYS A 145 4.23 7.37 -11.96
C LYS A 145 3.07 8.23 -11.44
N ALA A 146 3.14 8.73 -10.21
CA ALA A 146 2.03 9.45 -9.59
C ALA A 146 2.43 10.69 -8.79
N VAL A 147 3.68 10.80 -8.36
CA VAL A 147 4.19 11.88 -7.50
C VAL A 147 5.33 12.61 -8.21
N TYR A 148 5.27 13.95 -8.23
CA TYR A 148 6.30 14.81 -8.79
C TYR A 148 7.60 14.63 -8.01
N HIS A 149 8.70 14.35 -8.71
CA HIS A 149 9.97 13.91 -8.12
C HIS A 149 9.85 12.64 -7.23
N GLY A 150 8.81 11.83 -7.42
CA GLY A 150 8.72 10.51 -6.82
C GLY A 150 9.77 9.55 -7.39
N ILE A 151 10.20 8.57 -6.60
CA ILE A 151 11.22 7.57 -6.94
C ILE A 151 10.63 6.15 -6.99
N ASP A 152 11.44 5.14 -7.31
CA ASP A 152 11.04 3.72 -7.39
C ASP A 152 11.13 2.97 -6.05
N GLU A 153 10.90 3.70 -4.95
CA GLU A 153 10.95 3.17 -3.59
C GLU A 153 9.60 3.42 -2.91
N TYR A 154 8.90 2.32 -2.60
CA TYR A 154 7.48 2.35 -2.29
C TYR A 154 7.19 2.93 -0.90
N VAL A 155 8.03 2.62 0.10
CA VAL A 155 7.86 3.16 1.46
C VAL A 155 8.11 4.66 1.48
N ASP A 156 9.15 5.12 0.78
CA ASP A 156 9.40 6.56 0.54
C ASP A 156 8.22 7.24 -0.16
N THR A 157 7.58 6.54 -1.10
CA THR A 157 6.41 7.07 -1.80
C THR A 157 5.21 7.21 -0.87
N ILE A 158 4.97 6.23 0.01
CA ILE A 158 3.93 6.32 1.05
C ILE A 158 4.19 7.53 1.94
N ASP A 159 5.40 7.68 2.48
CA ASP A 159 5.76 8.80 3.36
C ASP A 159 5.60 10.17 2.69
N ARG A 160 5.97 10.30 1.41
CA ARG A 160 5.78 11.54 0.65
C ARG A 160 4.31 11.92 0.50
N ILE A 161 3.45 10.97 0.18
CA ILE A 161 2.01 11.23 0.07
C ILE A 161 1.42 11.61 1.42
N THR A 162 1.79 10.89 2.47
CA THR A 162 1.35 11.18 3.83
C THR A 162 1.72 12.61 4.24
N LYS A 163 2.93 13.07 3.94
CA LYS A 163 3.37 14.45 4.18
C LYS A 163 2.58 15.50 3.41
N VAL A 164 2.15 15.19 2.18
CA VAL A 164 1.28 16.10 1.40
C VAL A 164 -0.08 16.26 2.09
N VAL A 165 -0.66 15.15 2.55
CA VAL A 165 -1.94 15.14 3.27
C VAL A 165 -1.82 15.85 4.62
N GLU A 166 -0.82 15.52 5.42
CA GLU A 166 -0.54 16.14 6.72
C GLU A 166 -0.37 17.66 6.59
N LYS A 167 0.43 18.10 5.61
CA LYS A 167 0.64 19.53 5.34
C LYS A 167 -0.66 20.22 4.95
N ALA A 168 -1.48 19.63 4.08
CA ALA A 168 -2.77 20.18 3.71
C ALA A 168 -3.69 20.32 4.93
N ALA A 169 -3.71 19.33 5.83
CA ALA A 169 -4.48 19.41 7.08
C ALA A 169 -3.98 20.55 7.97
N ALA A 170 -2.66 20.64 8.19
CA ALA A 170 -2.03 21.69 9.00
C ALA A 170 -2.26 23.11 8.45
N GLU A 171 -2.39 23.25 7.13
CA GLU A 171 -2.75 24.50 6.46
C GLU A 171 -4.26 24.81 6.49
N GLY A 172 -5.07 24.02 7.21
CA GLY A 172 -6.50 24.25 7.39
C GLY A 172 -7.35 23.87 6.17
N LYS A 173 -6.86 22.95 5.32
CA LYS A 173 -7.62 22.50 4.13
C LYS A 173 -8.77 21.56 4.47
N ALA A 174 -8.84 21.02 5.69
CA ALA A 174 -9.89 20.11 6.16
C ALA A 174 -11.03 20.84 6.92
N THR A 175 -11.53 21.96 6.39
CA THR A 175 -12.44 22.86 7.15
C THR A 175 -13.92 22.75 6.78
N THR A 176 -14.24 22.36 5.55
CA THR A 176 -15.63 22.22 5.06
C THR A 176 -16.04 20.75 5.01
N ASP A 177 -17.34 20.44 5.07
CA ASP A 177 -17.81 19.04 4.97
C ASP A 177 -17.32 18.36 3.69
N GLU A 178 -17.27 19.11 2.58
CA GLU A 178 -16.78 18.65 1.28
C GLU A 178 -15.27 18.33 1.28
N THR A 179 -14.47 19.03 2.07
CA THR A 179 -13.02 18.78 2.14
C THR A 179 -12.69 17.76 3.21
N LYS A 180 -13.37 17.81 4.36
CA LYS A 180 -13.24 16.83 5.46
C LYS A 180 -13.45 15.40 5.00
N LYS A 181 -14.44 15.15 4.12
CA LYS A 181 -14.67 13.81 3.59
C LYS A 181 -13.45 13.23 2.88
N TYR A 182 -12.63 14.04 2.19
CA TYR A 182 -11.42 13.53 1.54
C TYR A 182 -10.39 13.02 2.55
N PHE A 183 -10.19 13.75 3.65
CA PHE A 183 -9.30 13.33 4.74
C PHE A 183 -9.84 12.09 5.47
N GLN A 184 -11.15 12.05 5.71
CA GLN A 184 -11.81 10.88 6.31
C GLN A 184 -11.65 9.63 5.44
N ARG A 185 -11.92 9.74 4.13
CA ARG A 185 -11.77 8.63 3.18
C ARG A 185 -10.31 8.20 3.02
N PHE A 186 -9.37 9.15 3.05
CA PHE A 186 -7.95 8.83 3.07
C PHE A 186 -7.56 8.02 4.31
N ALA A 187 -7.99 8.45 5.50
CA ALA A 187 -7.71 7.73 6.75
C ALA A 187 -8.40 6.35 6.80
N GLU A 188 -9.66 6.26 6.37
CA GLU A 188 -10.41 5.02 6.25
C GLU A 188 -9.69 4.03 5.33
N THR A 189 -9.31 4.48 4.13
CA THR A 189 -8.59 3.62 3.17
C THR A 189 -7.22 3.21 3.72
N THR A 190 -6.52 4.11 4.42
CA THR A 190 -5.23 3.81 5.07
C THR A 190 -5.37 2.66 6.07
N ALA A 191 -6.39 2.70 6.93
CA ALA A 191 -6.66 1.65 7.90
C ALA A 191 -6.97 0.31 7.19
N GLN A 192 -7.80 0.36 6.13
CA GLN A 192 -8.12 -0.83 5.33
C GLN A 192 -6.88 -1.42 4.64
N ILE A 193 -5.96 -0.60 4.12
CA ILE A 193 -4.69 -1.08 3.52
C ILE A 193 -3.86 -1.81 4.56
N LYS A 194 -3.66 -1.19 5.74
CA LYS A 194 -2.89 -1.81 6.83
C LYS A 194 -3.49 -3.16 7.21
N THR A 195 -4.82 -3.23 7.39
CA THR A 195 -5.54 -4.48 7.67
C THR A 195 -5.33 -5.52 6.57
N ALA A 196 -5.49 -5.14 5.30
CA ALA A 196 -5.30 -6.06 4.18
C ALA A 196 -3.88 -6.59 4.09
N ARG A 197 -2.86 -5.73 4.28
CA ARG A 197 -1.46 -6.15 4.31
C ARG A 197 -1.18 -7.08 5.49
N ILE A 198 -1.71 -6.82 6.69
CA ILE A 198 -1.55 -7.76 7.82
C ILE A 198 -2.22 -9.11 7.50
N GLY A 199 -3.41 -9.09 6.89
CA GLY A 199 -4.13 -10.30 6.48
C GLY A 199 -3.37 -11.14 5.45
N ASP A 200 -2.83 -10.51 4.40
CA ASP A 200 -2.02 -11.18 3.37
C ASP A 200 -0.69 -11.73 3.94
N HIS A 201 -0.14 -11.07 4.96
CA HIS A 201 1.12 -11.45 5.61
C HIS A 201 0.98 -12.60 6.61
N GLY A 202 -0.15 -12.61 7.32
CA GLY A 202 -0.41 -13.45 8.49
C GLY A 202 -0.20 -14.95 8.27
N PRO A 203 -0.73 -15.58 7.22
CA PRO A 203 -0.54 -17.02 6.96
C PRO A 203 0.92 -17.47 6.90
N PHE A 204 1.81 -16.62 6.36
CA PHE A 204 3.24 -16.90 6.28
C PHE A 204 3.91 -16.81 7.65
N LEU A 205 3.55 -15.79 8.44
CA LEU A 205 4.04 -15.62 9.81
C LEU A 205 3.56 -16.75 10.73
N ILE A 206 2.29 -17.16 10.60
CA ILE A 206 1.70 -18.29 11.33
C ILE A 206 2.43 -19.59 10.97
N THR A 207 2.70 -19.84 9.69
CA THR A 207 3.46 -21.01 9.25
C THR A 207 4.85 -21.02 9.91
N LYS A 208 5.56 -19.90 9.87
CA LYS A 208 6.88 -19.78 10.48
C LYS A 208 6.86 -19.96 12.01
N ALA A 209 5.86 -19.41 12.69
CA ALA A 209 5.68 -19.61 14.13
C ALA A 209 5.42 -21.08 14.47
N ASN A 210 4.56 -21.76 13.71
CA ASN A 210 4.25 -23.18 13.87
C ASN A 210 5.44 -24.11 13.56
N ASP A 211 6.39 -23.67 12.74
CA ASP A 211 7.61 -24.42 12.48
C ASP A 211 8.60 -24.37 13.66
N VAL A 212 8.52 -23.37 14.52
CA VAL A 212 9.52 -23.11 15.58
C VAL A 212 8.96 -23.40 16.97
N LEU A 213 7.85 -22.76 17.35
CA LEU A 213 7.35 -22.73 18.72
C LEU A 213 6.82 -24.07 19.24
N PRO A 214 6.07 -24.87 18.46
CA PRO A 214 5.61 -26.18 18.89
C PRO A 214 6.74 -27.17 19.22
N LYS A 215 7.90 -27.05 18.57
CA LYS A 215 9.10 -27.87 18.90
C LYS A 215 9.66 -27.55 20.29
N LYS A 216 9.38 -26.35 20.78
CA LYS A 216 9.69 -25.88 22.15
C LYS A 216 8.50 -26.09 23.09
N GLY A 217 7.43 -26.76 22.65
CA GLY A 217 6.26 -27.06 23.47
C GLY A 217 5.40 -25.83 23.79
N VAL A 218 5.43 -24.82 22.92
CA VAL A 218 4.58 -23.63 22.95
C VAL A 218 3.53 -23.74 21.85
N THR A 219 2.25 -23.58 22.18
CA THR A 219 1.16 -23.51 21.21
C THR A 219 1.10 -22.12 20.59
N VAL A 220 0.98 -22.05 19.26
CA VAL A 220 0.77 -20.78 18.54
C VAL A 220 -0.70 -20.42 18.58
N GLU A 221 -1.02 -19.28 19.17
CA GLU A 221 -2.35 -18.70 19.15
C GLU A 221 -2.47 -17.72 17.96
N THR A 222 -3.67 -17.65 17.39
CA THR A 222 -3.96 -16.77 16.25
C THR A 222 -5.06 -15.78 16.62
N GLU A 223 -5.06 -14.64 15.93
CA GLU A 223 -6.11 -13.65 16.02
C GLU A 223 -6.61 -13.25 14.63
N LYS A 224 -7.88 -12.84 14.59
CA LYS A 224 -8.52 -12.34 13.37
C LYS A 224 -8.04 -10.93 13.05
N VAL A 225 -7.81 -10.67 11.78
CA VAL A 225 -7.43 -9.36 11.25
C VAL A 225 -8.65 -8.71 10.59
N GLY A 226 -8.99 -7.49 10.99
CA GLY A 226 -10.16 -6.78 10.48
C GLY A 226 -11.46 -7.51 10.79
N THR A 227 -12.25 -7.83 9.76
CA THR A 227 -13.48 -8.64 9.88
C THR A 227 -13.21 -10.14 10.03
N GLY A 228 -11.96 -10.57 9.89
CA GLY A 228 -11.52 -11.97 9.96
C GLY A 228 -11.58 -12.74 8.64
N SER A 229 -11.90 -12.09 7.54
CA SER A 229 -11.94 -12.72 6.21
C SER A 229 -11.49 -11.76 5.13
N ASN A 230 -10.89 -12.30 4.08
CA ASN A 230 -10.52 -11.54 2.88
C ASN A 230 -11.78 -10.97 2.20
N PRO A 231 -11.89 -9.66 1.97
CA PRO A 231 -13.04 -9.06 1.30
C PRO A 231 -13.27 -9.55 -0.13
N MET A 232 -12.26 -10.16 -0.76
CA MET A 232 -12.37 -10.75 -2.10
C MET A 232 -12.72 -12.24 -2.08
N ASP A 233 -12.43 -12.95 -0.98
CA ASP A 233 -12.78 -14.36 -0.79
C ASP A 233 -13.17 -14.59 0.68
N PRO A 234 -14.48 -14.63 1.01
CA PRO A 234 -14.93 -14.85 2.38
C PRO A 234 -14.49 -16.19 2.99
N ASN A 235 -14.03 -17.15 2.18
CA ASN A 235 -13.52 -18.44 2.66
C ASN A 235 -12.01 -18.40 2.97
N ASP A 236 -11.33 -17.32 2.62
CA ASP A 236 -9.92 -17.08 2.92
C ASP A 236 -9.83 -16.30 4.24
N PRO A 237 -9.51 -16.96 5.37
CA PRO A 237 -9.46 -16.32 6.67
C PRO A 237 -8.28 -15.36 6.73
N TRP A 238 -8.54 -14.14 7.20
CA TRP A 238 -7.49 -13.18 7.51
C TRP A 238 -7.16 -13.28 9.00
N GLU A 239 -6.05 -13.95 9.29
CA GLU A 239 -5.55 -14.21 10.64
C GLU A 239 -4.05 -13.96 10.71
N THR A 240 -3.56 -13.58 11.88
CA THR A 240 -2.13 -13.45 12.18
C THR A 240 -1.81 -14.11 13.51
N VAL A 241 -0.53 -14.15 13.88
CA VAL A 241 -0.10 -14.68 15.18
C VAL A 241 -0.49 -13.70 16.29
N ASP A 242 -1.22 -14.19 17.29
CA ASP A 242 -1.48 -13.47 18.53
C ASP A 242 -0.28 -13.67 19.46
N TRP A 243 0.72 -12.78 19.35
CA TRP A 243 1.96 -12.89 20.12
C TRP A 243 1.72 -12.78 21.63
N GLU A 244 0.74 -11.98 22.06
CA GLU A 244 0.42 -11.81 23.47
C GLU A 244 -0.18 -13.09 24.06
N LYS A 245 -1.20 -13.67 23.43
CA LYS A 245 -1.79 -14.93 23.88
C LYS A 245 -0.81 -16.10 23.75
N THR A 246 0.00 -16.14 22.69
CA THR A 246 1.05 -17.15 22.51
C THR A 246 2.08 -17.08 23.65
N ALA A 247 2.57 -15.88 23.97
CA ALA A 247 3.49 -15.66 25.09
C ALA A 247 2.86 -16.06 26.42
N LYS A 248 1.62 -15.61 26.67
CA LYS A 248 0.86 -15.92 27.88
C LYS A 248 0.67 -17.43 28.05
N GLY A 249 0.30 -18.16 27.01
CA GLY A 249 0.16 -19.62 27.06
C GLY A 249 1.47 -20.33 27.39
N GLY A 250 2.59 -19.85 26.84
CA GLY A 250 3.92 -20.34 27.19
C GLY A 250 4.27 -20.13 28.67
N VAL A 251 4.00 -18.94 29.21
CA VAL A 251 4.23 -18.61 30.63
C VAL A 251 3.31 -19.39 31.56
N ASP A 252 2.01 -19.42 31.28
CA ASP A 252 0.99 -20.09 32.10
C ASP A 252 1.19 -21.61 32.16
N SER A 253 1.89 -22.20 31.18
CA SER A 253 2.29 -23.61 31.22
C SER A 253 3.36 -23.94 32.29
N GLY A 254 3.98 -22.91 32.89
CA GLY A 254 5.05 -23.03 33.87
C GLY A 254 6.41 -23.44 33.28
N LYS A 255 6.52 -23.57 31.95
CA LYS A 255 7.77 -23.96 31.28
C LYS A 255 8.72 -22.80 31.02
N TYR A 256 8.20 -21.59 30.85
CA TYR A 256 8.95 -20.41 30.43
C TYR A 256 8.62 -19.20 31.29
N THR A 257 9.63 -18.35 31.51
CA THR A 257 9.44 -16.99 32.03
C THR A 257 9.03 -16.03 30.91
N PRO A 258 8.47 -14.84 31.21
CA PRO A 258 8.15 -13.83 30.20
C PRO A 258 9.35 -13.48 29.30
N SER A 259 10.54 -13.28 29.87
CA SER A 259 11.75 -12.96 29.10
C SER A 259 12.17 -14.10 28.16
N GLN A 260 12.04 -15.36 28.59
CA GLN A 260 12.31 -16.50 27.68
C GLN A 260 11.30 -16.57 26.53
N MET A 261 10.04 -16.18 26.75
CA MET A 261 9.05 -16.10 25.69
C MET A 261 9.36 -14.97 24.71
N GLU A 262 9.77 -13.80 25.20
CA GLU A 262 10.21 -12.69 24.36
C GLU A 262 11.38 -13.10 23.47
N ASP A 263 12.44 -13.70 24.04
CA ASP A 263 13.60 -14.20 23.29
C ASP A 263 13.20 -15.18 22.18
N MET A 264 12.27 -16.11 22.46
CA MET A 264 11.79 -17.07 21.47
C MET A 264 10.94 -16.41 20.38
N ILE A 265 10.11 -15.43 20.70
CA ILE A 265 9.32 -14.68 19.71
C ILE A 265 10.25 -13.87 18.82
N ASP A 266 11.28 -13.25 19.40
CA ASP A 266 12.28 -12.49 18.66
C ASP A 266 13.13 -13.38 17.75
N GLU A 267 13.46 -14.60 18.17
CA GLU A 267 14.08 -15.62 17.32
C GLU A 267 13.19 -15.93 16.10
N VAL A 268 11.89 -16.19 16.31
CA VAL A 268 10.94 -16.45 15.21
C VAL A 268 10.87 -15.28 14.23
N LYS A 269 10.69 -14.06 14.75
CA LYS A 269 10.63 -12.84 13.94
C LYS A 269 11.92 -12.60 13.19
N THR A 270 13.07 -12.75 13.86
CA THR A 270 14.39 -12.58 13.24
C THR A 270 14.56 -13.57 12.10
N GLU A 271 14.30 -14.86 12.32
CA GLU A 271 14.40 -15.86 11.25
C GLU A 271 13.45 -15.58 10.09
N PHE A 272 12.26 -15.03 10.36
CA PHE A 272 11.27 -14.72 9.32
C PHE A 272 11.63 -13.49 8.49
N TYR A 273 12.06 -12.41 9.14
CA TYR A 273 12.27 -11.11 8.51
C TYR A 273 13.71 -10.85 8.08
N THR A 274 14.66 -11.71 8.43
CA THR A 274 16.08 -11.53 8.08
C THR A 274 16.65 -12.61 7.18
N ASP A 275 15.81 -13.51 6.63
CA ASP A 275 16.27 -14.54 5.69
C ASP A 275 16.91 -13.90 4.43
N PRO A 276 18.23 -14.08 4.22
CA PRO A 276 18.90 -13.49 3.05
C PRO A 276 18.48 -14.13 1.72
N LYS A 277 17.80 -15.29 1.76
CA LYS A 277 17.28 -15.98 0.56
C LYS A 277 15.90 -15.49 0.17
N ASP A 278 15.15 -14.90 1.11
CA ASP A 278 13.80 -14.39 0.87
C ASP A 278 13.57 -13.08 1.61
N THR A 279 13.70 -11.97 0.90
CA THR A 279 13.49 -10.63 1.47
C THR A 279 12.02 -10.19 1.46
N ARG A 280 11.10 -10.99 0.91
CA ARG A 280 9.69 -10.59 0.76
C ARG A 280 9.00 -10.31 2.10
N PRO A 281 9.16 -11.15 3.16
CA PRO A 281 8.55 -10.86 4.45
C PRO A 281 9.00 -9.53 5.04
N LYS A 282 10.30 -9.22 4.90
CA LYS A 282 10.87 -7.94 5.35
C LYS A 282 10.25 -6.76 4.62
N MET A 283 10.24 -6.81 3.29
CA MET A 283 9.67 -5.74 2.47
C MET A 283 8.17 -5.53 2.78
N HIS A 284 7.45 -6.62 3.07
CA HIS A 284 6.04 -6.53 3.43
C HIS A 284 5.84 -5.89 4.82
N LEU A 285 6.67 -6.25 5.79
CA LEU A 285 6.68 -5.62 7.12
C LEU A 285 6.95 -4.12 7.02
N GLU A 286 7.95 -3.70 6.25
CA GLU A 286 8.29 -2.28 6.04
C GLU A 286 7.09 -1.49 5.47
N VAL A 287 6.30 -2.10 4.56
CA VAL A 287 5.08 -1.48 4.03
C VAL A 287 3.96 -1.41 5.08
N ILE A 288 3.78 -2.46 5.89
CA ILE A 288 2.81 -2.45 7.01
C ILE A 288 3.15 -1.32 8.00
N GLU A 289 4.41 -1.20 8.40
CA GLU A 289 4.89 -0.16 9.32
C GLU A 289 4.71 1.25 8.72
N ALA A 290 4.96 1.41 7.42
CA ALA A 290 4.72 2.68 6.73
C ALA A 290 3.24 3.10 6.74
N PHE A 291 2.32 2.15 6.54
CA PHE A 291 0.89 2.42 6.62
C PHE A 291 0.39 2.59 8.06
N GLU A 292 0.99 1.93 9.05
CA GLU A 292 0.72 2.19 10.47
C GLU A 292 1.09 3.62 10.87
N LYS A 293 2.28 4.08 10.48
CA LYS A 293 2.69 5.48 10.66
C LYS A 293 1.71 6.43 9.96
N THR A 294 1.34 6.12 8.72
CA THR A 294 0.40 6.93 7.94
C THR A 294 -0.96 7.00 8.58
N GLU A 295 -1.47 5.90 9.14
CA GLU A 295 -2.75 5.86 9.84
C GLU A 295 -2.76 6.78 11.06
N ASN A 296 -1.69 6.74 11.86
CA ASN A 296 -1.54 7.61 13.03
C ASN A 296 -1.53 9.09 12.66
N ILE A 297 -0.85 9.45 11.57
CA ILE A 297 -0.85 10.83 11.05
C ILE A 297 -2.22 11.21 10.50
N ALA A 298 -2.84 10.35 9.69
CA ALA A 298 -4.13 10.61 9.06
C ALA A 298 -5.25 10.82 10.09
N ARG A 299 -5.23 10.09 11.21
CA ARG A 299 -6.17 10.31 12.33
C ARG A 299 -6.03 11.70 12.95
N GLY A 300 -4.82 12.27 12.97
CA GLY A 300 -4.59 13.64 13.42
C GLY A 300 -5.00 14.73 12.42
N CYS A 301 -5.36 14.34 11.19
CA CYS A 301 -5.76 15.27 10.12
C CYS A 301 -7.28 15.49 10.02
N ILE A 302 -8.08 14.74 10.79
CA ILE A 302 -9.56 14.80 10.82
C ILE A 302 -10.00 15.63 12.04
#